data_AF-A0A523Z7G9-F1
#
_entry.id   AF-A0A523Z7G9-F1
#
_cell.length_a   1.000
_cell.length_b   1.000
_cell.length_c   1.000
_cell.angle_alpha   90.00
_cell.angle_beta   90.00
_cell.angle_gamma   90.00
#
_symmetry.space_group_name_H-M   'P 1'
#
loop_
_entity.id
_entity.type
_entity.pdbx_description
1 polymer ?
#
loop_
_entity_poly.entity_id
_entity_poly.type
_entity_poly.pdbx_seq_one_letter_code
_entity_poly.pdbx_strand_id
1 'polypeptide(L)'
;MNKYKGFTLVELIVSILIFTIAMTGIVTFSASNNRRIIHSEKRARLSVHGEKAFEDFRGRIMQETLADPNRLVFDSIWNTHAAGDTLFKDLDTIKGMVVESSILLTEFQFTEDSPIASGSRIKCLLISKDYFGDYVDSTFILLSRHR
;
A
#
# COMPACT_ATOMS: atom_id res chain seq x y z
N MET A 1 -42.80 51.62 29.15
CA MET A 1 -42.77 51.74 27.68
C MET A 1 -41.62 50.88 27.16
N ASN A 2 -41.92 49.65 26.75
CA ASN A 2 -40.89 48.70 26.29
C ASN A 2 -40.49 49.05 24.86
N LYS A 3 -39.27 49.58 24.68
CA LYS A 3 -38.71 49.80 23.34
C LYS A 3 -38.37 48.43 22.74
N TYR A 4 -39.19 47.97 21.78
CA TYR A 4 -38.80 46.88 20.91
C TYR A 4 -37.58 47.33 20.08
N LYS A 5 -36.40 46.83 20.43
CA LYS A 5 -35.20 47.01 19.61
C LYS A 5 -35.31 46.06 18.42
N GLY A 6 -35.75 46.57 17.28
CA GLY A 6 -35.69 45.86 16.01
C GLY A 6 -34.25 45.74 15.51
N PHE A 7 -33.95 44.66 14.81
CA PHE A 7 -32.68 44.49 14.10
C PHE A 7 -32.58 45.51 12.95
N THR A 8 -31.43 46.14 12.80
CA THR A 8 -31.15 47.00 11.65
C THR A 8 -30.83 46.15 10.41
N LEU A 9 -31.11 46.67 9.21
CA LEU A 9 -30.81 45.98 7.95
C LEU A 9 -29.32 45.59 7.84
N VAL A 10 -28.43 46.43 8.37
CA VAL A 10 -26.98 46.17 8.39
C VAL A 10 -26.64 44.98 9.29
N GLU A 11 -27.22 44.89 10.48
CA GLU A 11 -27.01 43.74 11.39
C GLU A 11 -27.53 42.43 10.78
N LEU A 12 -28.64 42.48 10.03
CA LEU A 12 -29.16 41.32 9.31
C LEU A 12 -28.17 40.86 8.22
N ILE A 13 -27.68 41.80 7.39
CA ILE A 13 -26.71 41.50 6.33
C ILE A 13 -25.43 40.91 6.92
N VAL A 14 -24.88 41.52 7.98
CA VAL A 14 -23.68 41.02 8.66
C VAL A 14 -23.91 39.64 9.25
N SER A 15 -25.07 39.38 9.86
CA SER A 15 -25.40 38.07 10.43
C SER A 15 -25.50 36.98 9.36
N ILE A 16 -26.14 37.28 8.22
CA ILE A 16 -26.20 36.36 7.07
C ILE A 16 -24.79 36.09 6.55
N LEU A 17 -23.95 37.13 6.41
CA LEU A 17 -22.61 36.99 5.86
C LEU A 17 -21.70 36.14 6.75
N ILE A 18 -21.76 36.35 8.07
CA ILE A 18 -21.06 35.50 9.05
C ILE A 18 -21.55 34.05 8.96
N PHE A 19 -22.88 33.84 8.86
CA PHE A 19 -23.45 32.50 8.76
C PHE A 19 -23.04 31.79 7.47
N THR A 20 -23.05 32.48 6.33
CA THR A 20 -22.63 31.92 5.04
C THR A 20 -21.15 31.54 5.03
N ILE A 21 -20.27 32.38 5.59
CA ILE A 21 -18.84 32.07 5.71
C ILE A 21 -18.64 30.86 6.64
N ALA A 22 -19.32 30.82 7.79
CA ALA A 22 -19.23 29.70 8.72
C ALA A 22 -19.70 28.39 8.09
N MET A 23 -20.84 28.38 7.41
CA MET A 23 -21.36 27.19 6.73
C MET A 23 -20.43 26.73 5.60
N THR A 24 -19.88 27.66 4.83
CA THR A 24 -18.89 27.33 3.78
C THR A 24 -17.64 26.71 4.39
N GLY A 25 -17.15 27.25 5.51
CA GLY A 25 -16.03 26.69 6.27
C GLY A 25 -16.29 25.26 6.76
N ILE A 26 -17.48 25.00 7.32
CA ILE A 26 -17.85 23.66 7.81
C ILE A 26 -17.94 22.65 6.65
N VAL A 27 -18.59 23.02 5.55
CA VAL A 27 -18.75 22.12 4.39
C VAL A 27 -17.40 21.81 3.75
N THR A 28 -16.56 22.81 3.54
CA THR A 28 -15.22 22.62 2.97
C THR A 28 -14.31 21.81 3.89
N PHE A 29 -14.33 22.07 5.19
CA PHE A 29 -13.60 21.27 6.18
C PHE A 29 -14.07 19.82 6.20
N SER A 30 -15.39 19.58 6.22
CA SER A 30 -15.99 18.25 6.19
C SER A 30 -15.60 17.48 4.92
N ALA A 31 -15.70 18.12 3.75
CA ALA A 31 -15.30 17.52 2.48
C ALA A 31 -13.80 17.18 2.44
N SER A 32 -12.95 18.09 2.94
CA SER A 32 -11.50 17.87 3.03
C SER A 32 -11.16 16.71 3.96
N ASN A 33 -11.81 16.66 5.14
CA ASN A 33 -11.57 15.60 6.11
C ASN A 33 -12.04 14.24 5.60
N ASN A 34 -13.21 14.19 4.95
CA ASN A 34 -13.71 12.95 4.36
C ASN A 34 -12.77 12.41 3.26
N ARG A 35 -12.26 13.30 2.39
CA ARG A 35 -11.24 12.91 1.40
C ARG A 35 -9.98 12.35 2.06
N ARG A 36 -9.47 13.02 3.11
CA ARG A 36 -8.29 12.55 3.86
C ARG A 36 -8.50 11.18 4.49
N ILE A 37 -9.67 10.93 5.08
CA ILE A 37 -10.03 9.64 5.67
C ILE A 37 -10.00 8.55 4.60
N ILE A 38 -10.68 8.77 3.46
CA ILE A 38 -10.71 7.81 2.34
C ILE A 38 -9.29 7.51 1.84
N HIS A 39 -8.44 8.54 1.68
CA HIS A 39 -7.05 8.35 1.25
C HIS A 39 -6.24 7.55 2.28
N SER A 40 -6.38 7.85 3.57
CA SER A 40 -5.69 7.11 4.63
C SER A 40 -6.15 5.65 4.68
N GLU A 41 -7.45 5.38 4.51
CA GLU A 41 -8.01 4.04 4.49
C GLU A 41 -7.51 3.24 3.28
N LYS A 42 -7.49 3.85 2.09
CA LYS A 42 -6.93 3.22 0.89
C LYS A 42 -5.46 2.84 1.09
N ARG A 43 -4.65 3.76 1.62
CA ARG A 43 -3.22 3.50 1.89
C ARG A 43 -3.02 2.37 2.90
N ALA A 44 -3.78 2.37 3.99
CA ALA A 44 -3.71 1.30 4.99
C ALA A 44 -4.05 -0.06 4.37
N ARG A 45 -5.07 -0.12 3.52
CA ARG A 45 -5.46 -1.35 2.81
C ARG A 45 -4.39 -1.85 1.83
N LEU A 46 -3.74 -0.94 1.10
CA LEU A 46 -2.61 -1.30 0.21
C LEU A 46 -1.46 -1.92 0.99
N SER A 47 -1.13 -1.37 2.16
CA SER A 47 -0.11 -1.92 3.06
C SER A 47 -0.47 -3.34 3.50
N VAL A 48 -1.70 -3.54 3.98
CA VAL A 48 -2.18 -4.87 4.44
C VAL A 48 -2.18 -5.90 3.30
N HIS A 49 -2.62 -5.50 2.11
CA HIS A 49 -2.58 -6.40 0.95
C HIS A 49 -1.14 -6.73 0.55
N GLY A 50 -0.25 -5.74 0.57
CA GLY A 50 1.17 -5.95 0.33
C GLY A 50 1.80 -6.93 1.31
N GLU A 51 1.49 -6.81 2.60
CA GLU A 51 1.94 -7.73 3.64
C GLU A 51 1.42 -9.15 3.41
N LYS A 52 0.15 -9.30 3.04
CA LYS A 52 -0.45 -10.61 2.70
C LYS A 52 0.26 -11.24 1.48
N ALA A 53 0.40 -10.49 0.39
CA ALA A 53 1.08 -10.94 -0.83
C ALA A 53 2.54 -11.36 -0.53
N PHE A 54 3.18 -10.64 0.39
CA PHE A 54 4.51 -11.00 0.86
C PHE A 54 4.54 -12.30 1.66
N GLU A 55 3.67 -12.48 2.64
CA GLU A 55 3.61 -13.73 3.42
C GLU A 55 3.30 -14.94 2.53
N ASP A 56 2.41 -14.78 1.55
CA ASP A 56 2.13 -15.80 0.55
C ASP A 56 3.37 -16.14 -0.29
N PHE A 57 4.12 -15.11 -0.73
CA PHE A 57 5.37 -15.31 -1.46
C PHE A 57 6.45 -15.96 -0.60
N ARG A 58 6.57 -15.57 0.68
CA ARG A 58 7.49 -16.17 1.64
C ARG A 58 7.14 -17.64 1.89
N GLY A 59 5.86 -17.98 1.99
CA GLY A 59 5.41 -19.37 2.05
C GLY A 59 5.83 -20.16 0.81
N ARG A 60 5.65 -19.59 -0.39
CA ARG A 60 6.02 -20.22 -1.66
C ARG A 60 7.53 -20.39 -1.83
N ILE A 61 8.34 -19.41 -1.43
CA ILE A 61 9.79 -19.46 -1.66
C ILE A 61 10.47 -20.58 -0.85
N MET A 62 9.85 -20.96 0.27
CA MET A 62 10.28 -22.05 1.15
C MET A 62 9.69 -23.41 0.76
N GLN A 63 8.85 -23.48 -0.28
CA GLN A 63 8.36 -24.76 -0.79
C GLN A 63 9.38 -25.42 -1.70
N GLU A 64 9.28 -26.74 -1.77
CA GLU A 64 10.01 -27.55 -2.74
C GLU A 64 9.47 -27.31 -4.15
N THR A 65 10.34 -27.37 -5.14
CA THR A 65 9.94 -27.22 -6.53
C THR A 65 9.22 -28.47 -7.03
N LEU A 66 8.21 -28.30 -7.90
CA LEU A 66 7.50 -29.42 -8.52
C LEU A 66 8.41 -30.33 -9.36
N ALA A 67 9.54 -29.81 -9.84
CA ALA A 67 10.50 -30.54 -10.68
C ALA A 67 11.49 -31.39 -9.87
N ASP A 68 11.80 -30.99 -8.63
CA ASP A 68 12.71 -31.72 -7.74
C ASP A 68 12.33 -31.43 -6.27
N PRO A 69 11.87 -32.45 -5.51
CA PRO A 69 11.53 -32.32 -4.10
C PRO A 69 12.71 -31.85 -3.24
N ASN A 70 13.96 -32.11 -3.64
CA ASN A 70 15.12 -31.71 -2.82
C ASN A 70 15.54 -30.25 -3.04
N ARG A 71 14.87 -29.52 -3.94
CA ARG A 71 15.25 -28.16 -4.34
C ARG A 71 14.15 -27.18 -3.96
N LEU A 72 14.52 -26.10 -3.28
CA LEU A 72 13.57 -25.05 -2.90
C LEU A 72 13.28 -24.12 -4.07
N VAL A 73 12.09 -23.50 -4.06
CA VAL A 73 11.75 -22.41 -5.00
C VAL A 73 12.76 -21.27 -4.90
N PHE A 74 13.31 -21.02 -3.71
CA PHE A 74 14.46 -20.12 -3.51
C PHE A 74 15.62 -20.42 -4.47
N ASP A 75 16.01 -21.70 -4.60
CA ASP A 75 17.11 -22.13 -5.46
C ASP A 75 16.75 -22.01 -6.95
N SER A 76 15.46 -22.08 -7.29
CA SER A 76 14.98 -21.84 -8.64
C SER A 76 15.09 -20.35 -8.99
N ILE A 77 14.61 -19.47 -8.11
CA ILE A 77 14.69 -18.02 -8.30
C ILE A 77 16.13 -17.57 -8.47
N TRP A 78 17.02 -18.06 -7.59
CA TRP A 78 18.45 -17.73 -7.62
C TRP A 78 19.13 -18.02 -8.95
N ASN A 79 18.82 -19.16 -9.55
CA ASN A 79 19.52 -19.64 -10.75
C ASN A 79 18.87 -19.18 -12.06
N THR A 80 17.64 -18.64 -12.01
CA THR A 80 16.83 -18.42 -13.22
C THR A 80 16.47 -16.96 -13.44
N HIS A 81 16.33 -16.16 -12.37
CA HIS A 81 15.83 -14.79 -12.48
C HIS A 81 16.96 -13.76 -12.35
N ALA A 82 16.77 -12.62 -12.99
CA ALA A 82 17.65 -11.47 -12.94
C ALA A 82 16.99 -10.29 -12.22
N ALA A 83 17.82 -9.34 -11.77
CA ALA A 83 17.35 -8.09 -11.20
C ALA A 83 16.36 -7.39 -12.15
N GLY A 84 15.20 -7.01 -11.64
CA GLY A 84 14.08 -6.44 -12.39
C GLY A 84 12.95 -7.42 -12.69
N ASP A 85 13.18 -8.73 -12.55
CA ASP A 85 12.15 -9.74 -12.84
C ASP A 85 11.02 -9.72 -11.82
N THR A 86 9.79 -9.95 -12.29
CA THR A 86 8.62 -10.12 -11.41
C THR A 86 8.53 -11.57 -10.96
N LEU A 87 8.79 -11.80 -9.68
CA LEU A 87 8.80 -13.14 -9.06
C LEU A 87 7.40 -13.59 -8.63
N PHE A 88 6.57 -12.64 -8.24
CA PHE A 88 5.24 -12.90 -7.75
C PHE A 88 4.32 -11.73 -8.05
N LYS A 89 3.09 -12.06 -8.43
CA LYS A 89 2.04 -11.09 -8.70
C LYS A 89 0.75 -11.63 -8.12
N ASP A 90 0.10 -10.81 -7.32
CA ASP A 90 -1.21 -11.09 -6.77
C ASP A 90 -2.17 -9.93 -7.07
N LEU A 91 -3.43 -10.29 -7.27
CA LEU A 91 -4.50 -9.36 -7.57
C LEU A 91 -5.70 -9.73 -6.73
N ASP A 92 -6.13 -8.81 -5.88
CA ASP A 92 -7.30 -8.97 -5.03
C ASP A 92 -8.26 -7.79 -5.21
N THR A 93 -9.55 -8.09 -5.07
CA THR A 93 -10.62 -7.10 -5.14
C THR A 93 -11.20 -6.91 -3.75
N ILE A 94 -10.70 -5.92 -3.02
CA ILE A 94 -11.13 -5.65 -1.65
C ILE A 94 -12.14 -4.50 -1.67
N LYS A 95 -13.43 -4.82 -1.44
CA LYS A 95 -14.53 -3.85 -1.32
C LYS A 95 -14.59 -2.84 -2.49
N GLY A 96 -14.43 -3.32 -3.71
CA GLY A 96 -14.49 -2.50 -4.93
C GLY A 96 -13.19 -1.76 -5.29
N MET A 97 -12.12 -1.94 -4.53
CA MET A 97 -10.76 -1.51 -4.91
C MET A 97 -9.99 -2.73 -5.41
N VAL A 98 -9.52 -2.67 -6.65
CA VAL A 98 -8.66 -3.71 -7.22
C VAL A 98 -7.23 -3.34 -6.87
N VAL A 99 -6.54 -4.20 -6.13
CA VAL A 99 -5.16 -4.00 -5.71
C VAL A 99 -4.29 -5.01 -6.43
N GLU A 100 -3.17 -4.54 -6.95
CA GLU A 100 -2.13 -5.37 -7.54
C GLU A 100 -0.87 -5.26 -6.69
N SER A 101 -0.40 -6.39 -6.15
CA SER A 101 0.89 -6.47 -5.47
C SER A 101 1.86 -7.29 -6.32
N SER A 102 3.01 -6.70 -6.63
CA SER A 102 4.08 -7.32 -7.42
C SER A 102 5.35 -7.34 -6.60
N ILE A 103 6.05 -8.47 -6.59
CA ILE A 103 7.34 -8.63 -5.93
C ILE A 103 8.40 -8.76 -7.02
N LEU A 104 9.27 -7.75 -7.08
CA LEU A 104 10.37 -7.69 -8.04
C LEU A 104 11.66 -8.13 -7.38
N LEU A 105 12.48 -8.88 -8.10
CA LEU A 105 13.85 -9.16 -7.70
C LEU A 105 14.68 -7.89 -7.82
N THR A 106 15.33 -7.45 -6.75
CA THR A 106 16.22 -6.28 -6.80
C THR A 106 17.68 -6.71 -6.91
N GLU A 107 18.14 -7.52 -5.97
CA GLU A 107 19.53 -7.99 -5.92
C GLU A 107 19.63 -9.28 -5.12
N PHE A 108 20.64 -10.09 -5.44
CA PHE A 108 21.08 -11.19 -4.62
C PHE A 108 22.18 -10.69 -3.68
N GLN A 109 22.09 -10.99 -2.38
CA GLN A 109 23.09 -10.64 -1.38
C GLN A 109 23.67 -11.91 -0.78
N PHE A 110 25.00 -12.01 -0.74
CA PHE A 110 25.67 -13.22 -0.28
C PHE A 110 27.06 -12.95 0.27
N THR A 111 27.48 -13.80 1.22
CA THR A 111 28.88 -13.92 1.67
C THR A 111 29.70 -14.83 0.77
N GLU A 112 29.06 -15.75 0.02
CA GLU A 112 29.67 -16.74 -0.89
C GLU A 112 28.78 -16.97 -2.13
N ASP A 113 29.36 -17.33 -3.28
CA ASP A 113 28.65 -17.53 -4.57
C ASP A 113 27.81 -18.82 -4.66
N SER A 114 27.06 -19.18 -3.61
CA SER A 114 26.23 -20.39 -3.57
C SER A 114 24.85 -20.12 -2.97
N PRO A 115 23.75 -20.57 -3.60
CA PRO A 115 22.41 -20.44 -3.03
C PRO A 115 22.24 -21.24 -1.73
N ILE A 116 23.11 -22.22 -1.46
CA ILE A 116 23.05 -23.12 -0.29
C ILE A 116 23.78 -22.55 0.92
N ALA A 117 24.56 -21.48 0.73
CA ALA A 117 25.23 -20.84 1.85
C ALA A 117 24.20 -20.26 2.84
N SER A 118 24.49 -20.40 4.13
CA SER A 118 23.67 -19.84 5.23
C SER A 118 23.49 -18.32 5.13
N GLY A 119 24.37 -17.63 4.39
CA GLY A 119 24.35 -16.20 4.18
C GLY A 119 23.54 -15.75 2.96
N SER A 120 22.96 -16.66 2.17
CA SER A 120 22.33 -16.31 0.90
C SER A 120 20.97 -15.67 1.10
N ARG A 121 20.84 -14.44 0.59
CA ARG A 121 19.63 -13.63 0.71
C ARG A 121 19.20 -13.08 -0.65
N ILE A 122 17.90 -12.97 -0.83
CA ILE A 122 17.27 -12.33 -1.99
C ILE A 122 16.64 -11.04 -1.50
N LYS A 123 17.08 -9.90 -2.03
CA LYS A 123 16.40 -8.64 -1.80
C LYS A 123 15.36 -8.44 -2.88
N CYS A 124 14.14 -8.24 -2.43
CA CYS A 124 12.98 -7.99 -3.28
C CYS A 124 12.42 -6.59 -3.01
N LEU A 125 11.78 -6.03 -4.02
CA LEU A 125 10.96 -4.84 -3.91
C LEU A 125 9.50 -5.26 -4.06
N LEU A 126 8.73 -5.14 -2.99
CA LEU A 126 7.28 -5.24 -3.05
C LEU A 126 6.72 -3.91 -3.54
N ILE A 127 5.89 -3.95 -4.56
CA ILE A 127 5.15 -2.81 -5.09
C ILE A 127 3.67 -3.16 -5.02
N SER A 128 2.90 -2.40 -4.24
CA SER A 128 1.45 -2.53 -4.15
C SER A 128 0.82 -1.29 -4.75
N LYS A 129 -0.10 -1.47 -5.71
CA LYS A 129 -0.78 -0.36 -6.37
C LYS A 129 -2.29 -0.59 -6.45
N ASP A 130 -3.05 0.50 -6.40
CA ASP A 130 -4.45 0.48 -6.86
C ASP A 130 -4.46 0.23 -8.38
N TYR A 131 -5.52 -0.37 -8.90
CA TYR A 131 -5.68 -0.75 -10.31
C TYR A 131 -5.53 0.44 -11.28
N PHE A 132 -5.91 1.63 -10.83
CA PHE A 132 -5.72 2.87 -11.60
C PHE A 132 -4.31 3.46 -11.49
N GLY A 133 -3.45 2.93 -10.61
CA GLY A 133 -2.09 3.43 -10.38
C GLY A 133 -2.00 4.70 -9.54
N ASP A 134 -3.13 5.23 -9.06
CA ASP A 134 -3.21 6.49 -8.30
C ASP A 134 -2.47 6.43 -6.95
N TYR A 135 -2.32 5.22 -6.41
CA TYR A 135 -1.61 4.95 -5.17
C TYR A 135 -0.63 3.84 -5.40
N VAL A 136 0.63 4.09 -5.05
CA VAL A 136 1.70 3.12 -5.08
C VAL A 136 2.37 3.15 -3.72
N ASP A 137 2.46 1.98 -3.09
CA ASP A 137 3.28 1.76 -1.92
C ASP A 137 4.38 0.77 -2.28
N SER A 138 5.58 1.00 -1.74
CA SER A 138 6.74 0.18 -2.09
C SER A 138 7.62 -0.07 -0.89
N THR A 139 7.94 -1.34 -0.66
CA THR A 139 8.72 -1.78 0.51
C THR A 139 9.80 -2.74 0.08
N PHE A 140 11.03 -2.50 0.54
CA PHE A 140 12.13 -3.46 0.37
C PHE A 140 12.02 -4.58 1.37
N ILE A 141 12.28 -5.78 0.89
CA ILE A 141 12.22 -6.98 1.70
C ILE A 141 13.44 -7.84 1.42
N LEU A 142 13.93 -8.50 2.46
CA LEU A 142 15.10 -9.34 2.40
C LEU A 142 14.69 -10.75 2.85
N LEU A 143 14.83 -11.71 1.94
CA LEU A 143 14.48 -13.10 2.17
C LEU A 143 15.76 -13.91 2.33
N SER A 144 15.99 -14.47 3.50
CA SER A 144 17.07 -15.43 3.75
C SER A 144 16.59 -16.84 3.47
N ARG A 145 17.50 -17.69 2.96
CA ARG A 145 17.30 -19.14 2.98
C ARG A 145 17.34 -19.62 4.44
N HIS A 146 16.19 -19.89 5.04
CA HIS A 146 16.13 -20.63 6.30
C HIS A 146 15.80 -22.10 6.00
N ARG A 147 16.63 -22.99 6.55
CA ARG A 147 16.36 -24.43 6.62
C ARG A 147 15.44 -24.74 7.79
#